data_AF-A0A0A6NY28-F1
#
_entry.id   AF-A0A0A6NY28-F1
#
_cell.length_a   1.000
_cell.length_b   1.000
_cell.length_c   1.000
_cell.angle_alpha   90.00
_cell.angle_beta   90.00
_cell.angle_gamma   90.00
#
_symmetry.space_group_name_H-M   'P 1'
#
loop_
_entity.id
_entity.type
_entity.pdbx_description
1 polymer ?
#
loop_
_entity_poly.entity_id
_entity_poly.type
_entity_poly.pdbx_seq_one_letter_code
_entity_poly.pdbx_strand_id
1 'polypeptide(L)'
;MASEIVSEEQILEELHQLSPTKWSEILNFITFLKYQSQLEGTINNLTAAELLQSKLVGLWADRSDIGDSLSYARQLRQQAEHRGN
;
A
#
# COMPACT_ATOMS: atom_id res chain seq x y z
N MET A 1 24.09 -7.25 10.46
CA MET A 1 23.38 -7.30 11.76
C MET A 1 22.47 -8.51 11.68
N ALA A 2 22.69 -9.50 12.55
CA ALA A 2 21.96 -10.78 12.50
C ALA A 2 20.47 -10.51 12.73
N SER A 3 19.59 -11.02 11.87
CA SER A 3 18.17 -11.06 12.17
C SER A 3 18.00 -12.06 13.32
N GLU A 4 17.81 -11.54 14.54
CA GLU A 4 17.36 -12.38 15.64
C GLU A 4 16.01 -12.98 15.23
N ILE A 5 15.98 -14.29 15.08
CA ILE A 5 14.76 -15.03 14.81
C ILE A 5 13.97 -15.00 16.12
N VAL A 6 13.06 -14.04 16.23
CA VAL A 6 12.13 -13.94 17.37
C VAL A 6 11.23 -15.17 17.35
N SER A 7 11.20 -15.95 18.44
CA SER A 7 10.35 -17.14 18.56
C SER A 7 8.91 -16.77 18.94
N GLU A 8 7.97 -17.66 18.65
CA GLU A 8 6.56 -17.47 19.03
C GLU A 8 6.39 -17.35 20.54
N GLU A 9 7.14 -18.14 21.31
CA GLU A 9 7.06 -18.11 22.78
C GLU A 9 7.45 -16.74 23.32
N GLN A 10 8.50 -16.11 22.77
CA GLN A 10 8.95 -14.79 23.18
C GLN A 10 7.89 -13.72 22.92
N ILE A 11 7.17 -13.80 21.78
CA ILE A 11 6.10 -12.85 21.44
C ILE A 11 4.93 -12.98 22.42
N LEU A 12 4.54 -14.21 22.77
CA LEU A 12 3.44 -14.47 23.70
C LEU A 12 3.78 -14.01 25.12
N GLU A 13 5.03 -14.19 25.56
CA GLU A 13 5.49 -13.72 26.86
C GLU A 13 5.41 -12.19 26.97
N GLU A 14 5.92 -11.46 25.98
CA GLU A 14 5.84 -9.99 25.94
C GLU A 14 4.40 -9.48 25.87
N LEU A 15 3.53 -10.19 25.13
CA LEU A 15 2.11 -9.84 25.02
C LEU A 15 1.39 -9.96 26.37
N HIS A 16 1.75 -10.97 27.19
CA HIS A 16 1.19 -11.13 28.53
C HIS A 16 1.69 -10.08 29.53
N GLN A 17 2.88 -9.51 29.33
CA GLN A 17 3.41 -8.42 30.15
C GLN A 17 2.78 -7.06 29.81
N LEU A 18 2.18 -6.93 28.62
CA LEU A 18 1.51 -5.73 28.17
C LEU A 18 0.15 -5.53 28.83
N SER A 19 -0.15 -4.28 29.20
CA SER A 19 -1.47 -3.90 29.69
C SER A 19 -2.58 -4.22 28.68
N PRO A 20 -3.72 -4.78 29.10
CA PRO A 20 -4.86 -5.07 28.22
C PRO A 20 -5.37 -3.85 27.43
N THR A 21 -5.14 -2.64 27.94
CA THR A 21 -5.49 -1.38 27.24
C THR A 21 -4.76 -1.22 25.90
N LYS A 22 -3.56 -1.80 25.78
CA LYS A 22 -2.70 -1.74 24.59
C LYS A 22 -2.99 -2.84 23.58
N TRP A 23 -3.82 -3.83 23.92
CA TRP A 23 -4.14 -4.94 23.02
C TRP A 23 -4.87 -4.48 21.76
N SER A 24 -5.62 -3.37 21.83
CA SER A 24 -6.24 -2.75 20.65
C SER A 24 -5.21 -2.26 19.64
N GLU A 25 -4.12 -1.63 20.11
CA GLU A 25 -3.00 -1.19 19.27
C GLU A 25 -2.28 -2.38 18.63
N ILE A 26 -2.09 -3.47 19.40
CA ILE A 26 -1.49 -4.71 18.89
C ILE A 26 -2.35 -5.34 17.79
N LEU A 27 -3.67 -5.42 17.98
CA LEU A 27 -4.59 -5.95 16.95
C LEU A 27 -4.55 -5.10 15.67
N ASN A 28 -4.47 -3.78 15.79
CA ASN A 28 -4.31 -2.90 14.64
C ASN A 28 -2.98 -3.17 13.93
N PHE A 29 -1.89 -3.35 14.68
CA PHE A 29 -0.58 -3.64 14.11
C PHE A 29 -0.53 -5.01 13.42
N ILE A 30 -1.10 -6.07 14.02
CA ILE A 30 -1.21 -7.39 13.39
C ILE A 30 -2.03 -7.31 12.11
N THR A 31 -3.14 -6.57 12.13
CA THR A 31 -3.96 -6.33 10.93
C THR A 31 -3.14 -5.65 9.83
N PHE A 32 -2.35 -4.64 10.18
CA PHE A 32 -1.45 -3.96 9.25
C PHE A 32 -0.40 -4.93 8.68
N LEU A 33 0.26 -5.74 9.51
CA LEU A 33 1.26 -6.70 9.05
C LEU A 33 0.68 -7.75 8.10
N LYS A 34 -0.56 -8.21 8.36
CA LYS A 34 -1.29 -9.11 7.44
C LYS A 34 -1.57 -8.45 6.10
N TYR A 35 -1.97 -7.18 6.11
CA TYR A 35 -2.18 -6.43 4.87
C TYR A 35 -0.86 -6.20 4.11
N GLN A 36 0.23 -5.89 4.82
CA GLN A 36 1.55 -5.72 4.23
C GLN A 36 2.06 -7.00 3.57
N SER A 37 1.95 -8.16 4.22
CA SER A 37 2.40 -9.43 3.62
C SER A 37 1.59 -9.81 2.38
N GLN A 38 0.30 -9.42 2.32
CA GLN A 38 -0.51 -9.53 1.11
C GLN A 38 -0.02 -8.59 0.00
N LEU A 39 0.36 -7.35 0.34
CA LEU A 39 0.91 -6.39 -0.63
C LEU A 39 2.29 -6.80 -1.16
N GLU A 40 3.16 -7.37 -0.33
CA GLU A 40 4.49 -7.83 -0.74
C GLU A 40 4.41 -8.93 -1.82
N GLY A 41 3.34 -9.72 -1.85
CA GLY A 41 3.03 -10.65 -2.96
C GLY A 41 2.35 -10.01 -4.17
N THR A 42 1.93 -8.75 -4.08
CA THR A 42 1.14 -8.04 -5.11
C THR A 42 1.95 -6.98 -5.85
N ILE A 43 3.05 -6.46 -5.28
CA ILE A 43 3.99 -5.59 -6.00
C ILE A 43 4.84 -6.44 -6.95
N ASN A 44 4.20 -6.93 -8.02
CA ASN A 44 4.94 -7.39 -9.18
C ASN A 44 5.52 -6.14 -9.84
N ASN A 45 6.83 -5.94 -9.71
CA ASN A 45 7.54 -4.96 -10.52
C ASN A 45 7.43 -5.38 -11.98
N LEU A 46 6.41 -4.87 -12.67
CA LEU A 46 6.21 -5.13 -14.08
C LEU A 46 7.29 -4.39 -14.86
N THR A 47 7.97 -5.09 -15.75
CA THR A 47 8.73 -4.43 -16.81
C THR A 47 7.80 -3.56 -17.66
N ALA A 48 8.34 -2.57 -18.37
CA ALA A 48 7.53 -1.72 -19.23
C ALA A 48 6.69 -2.54 -20.26
N ALA A 49 7.23 -3.67 -20.73
CA ALA A 49 6.54 -4.58 -21.63
C ALA A 49 5.35 -5.30 -20.96
N GLU A 50 5.53 -5.80 -19.74
CA GLU A 50 4.46 -6.45 -18.97
C GLU A 50 3.40 -5.44 -18.53
N LEU A 51 3.81 -4.22 -18.19
CA LEU A 51 2.88 -3.13 -17.87
C LEU A 51 1.98 -2.80 -19.06
N LEU A 52 2.54 -2.75 -20.28
CA LEU A 52 1.77 -2.56 -21.50
C LEU A 52 0.74 -3.69 -21.73
N GLN A 53 1.08 -4.93 -21.35
CA GLN A 53 0.20 -6.10 -21.46
C GLN A 53 -0.81 -6.24 -20.31
N SER A 54 -0.58 -5.58 -19.17
CA SER A 54 -1.39 -5.68 -17.95
C SER A 54 -2.79 -5.07 -18.05
N LYS A 55 -3.13 -4.45 -19.18
CA LYS A 55 -4.36 -3.66 -19.40
C LYS A 55 -4.50 -2.44 -18.47
N LEU A 56 -3.52 -2.14 -17.63
CA LEU A 56 -3.45 -0.90 -16.85
C LEU A 56 -3.13 0.29 -17.75
N VAL A 57 -2.23 0.11 -18.72
CA VAL A 57 -1.94 1.11 -19.75
C VAL A 57 -3.10 1.17 -20.72
N GLY A 58 -3.66 2.36 -20.92
CA GLY A 58 -4.81 2.56 -21.81
C GLY A 58 -6.18 2.40 -21.14
N LEU A 59 -6.25 2.17 -19.82
CA LEU A 59 -7.53 2.07 -19.08
C LEU A 59 -8.44 3.31 -19.25
N TRP A 60 -7.85 4.45 -19.61
CA TRP A 60 -8.52 5.73 -19.83
C TRP A 60 -8.60 6.12 -21.31
N ALA A 61 -8.12 5.26 -22.22
CA ALA A 61 -8.08 5.56 -23.66
C ALA A 61 -9.48 5.73 -24.26
N ASP A 62 -10.45 4.97 -23.74
CA ASP A 62 -11.83 4.99 -24.23
C ASP A 62 -12.73 6.01 -23.50
N ARG A 63 -12.16 6.82 -22.59
CA ARG A 63 -12.91 7.88 -21.91
C ARG A 63 -13.11 9.06 -22.83
N SER A 64 -14.34 9.23 -23.31
CA SER A 64 -14.74 10.33 -24.19
C SER A 64 -15.05 11.63 -23.44
N ASP A 65 -15.21 11.57 -22.12
CA ASP A 65 -15.49 12.73 -21.27
C ASP A 65 -14.23 13.52 -20.91
N ILE A 66 -13.05 12.92 -21.10
CA ILE A 66 -11.75 13.57 -20.95
C ILE A 66 -11.19 13.80 -22.35
N GLY A 67 -11.29 15.04 -22.85
CA GLY A 67 -10.78 15.40 -24.17
C GLY A 67 -9.26 15.29 -24.27
N ASP A 68 -8.54 16.27 -23.70
CA ASP A 68 -7.07 16.22 -23.62
C ASP A 68 -6.64 15.65 -22.26
N SER A 69 -6.30 14.36 -22.27
CA SER A 69 -5.84 13.61 -21.09
C SER A 69 -4.62 14.24 -20.41
N LEU A 70 -3.72 14.88 -21.17
CA LEU A 70 -2.51 15.49 -20.61
C LEU A 70 -2.85 16.81 -19.90
N SER A 71 -3.68 17.64 -20.52
CA SER A 71 -4.18 18.87 -19.88
C SER A 71 -5.02 18.55 -18.64
N TYR A 72 -5.88 17.54 -18.71
CA TYR A 72 -6.69 17.09 -17.59
C TYR A 72 -5.84 16.56 -16.42
N ALA A 73 -4.82 15.75 -16.69
CA ALA A 73 -3.90 15.26 -15.67
C ALA A 73 -3.11 16.41 -14.98
N ARG A 74 -2.72 17.45 -15.74
CA ARG A 74 -2.07 18.65 -15.17
C ARG A 74 -3.01 19.41 -14.24
N GLN A 75 -4.27 19.56 -14.62
CA GLN A 75 -5.29 20.20 -13.77
C GLN A 75 -5.48 19.44 -12.45
N LEU A 76 -5.59 18.10 -12.51
CA LEU A 76 -5.72 17.27 -11.30
C LEU A 76 -4.51 17.44 -10.36
N ARG A 77 -3.29 17.48 -10.90
CA ARG A 77 -2.08 17.70 -10.09
C ARG A 77 -2.12 19.05 -9.39
N GLN A 78 -2.44 20.13 -10.12
CA GLN A 78 -2.57 21.46 -9.53
C GLN A 78 -3.63 21.47 -8.42
N GLN A 79 -4.80 20.88 -8.66
CA GLN A 79 -5.86 20.80 -7.63
C GLN A 79 -5.42 20.04 -6.38
N ALA A 80 -4.65 18.96 -6.53
CA ALA A 80 -4.13 18.18 -5.39
C ALA A 80 -3.08 18.95 -4.60
N GLU A 81 -2.18 19.66 -5.27
CA GLU A 81 -1.14 20.49 -4.63
C GLU A 81 -1.75 21.61 -3.78
N HIS A 82 -2.88 22.20 -4.21
CA HIS A 82 -3.57 23.26 -3.47
C HIS A 82 -4.38 22.75 -2.26
N ARG A 83 -4.62 21.45 -2.14
CA ARG A 83 -5.30 20.84 -0.98
C ARG A 83 -4.36 20.56 0.20
N GLY A 84 -3.06 20.71 0.01
CA GLY A 84 -2.03 20.54 1.05
C GLY A 84 -1.70 21.81 1.84
N ASN A 85 -2.38 22.94 1.56
CA ASN A 85 -2.36 24.19 2.33
C ASN A 85 -3.72 24.38 3.02
#